data_AF-A0A1X0AH23-F1
#
_entry.id   AF-A0A1X0AH23-F1
#
_cell.length_a   1.000
_cell.length_b   1.000
_cell.length_c   1.000
_cell.angle_alpha   90.00
_cell.angle_beta   90.00
_cell.angle_gamma   90.00
#
_symmetry.space_group_name_H-M   'P 1'
#
loop_
_entity.id
_entity.type
_entity.pdbx_description
1 polymer ?
#
loop_
_entity_poly.entity_id
_entity_poly.type
_entity_poly.pdbx_seq_one_letter_code
_entity_poly.pdbx_strand_id
1 'polypeptide(L)'
;MAITADAVSEPSTTTTILAATDLTSGSRSLYTILIGVFVVLILIGGGARATAAFFGGRKGETILWALLSVIVAVIVGSGYAIYVSTKKTVDQSGITTGQFG
;
A
#
# COMPACT_ATOMS: atom_id res chain seq x y z
N MET A 1 4.68 54.78 -6.00
CA MET A 1 3.99 54.05 -4.92
C MET A 1 3.70 52.65 -5.45
N ALA A 2 4.64 51.72 -5.23
CA ALA A 2 4.55 50.35 -5.75
C ALA A 2 4.10 49.44 -4.61
N ILE A 3 2.80 49.15 -4.57
CA ILE A 3 2.19 48.20 -3.64
C ILE A 3 1.83 46.95 -4.44
N THR A 4 2.67 45.93 -4.23
CA THR A 4 2.35 44.50 -4.13
C THR A 4 1.51 43.86 -5.25
N ALA A 5 2.17 43.40 -6.31
CA ALA A 5 1.66 42.29 -7.15
C ALA A 5 1.92 40.89 -6.50
N ASP A 6 2.64 40.85 -5.38
CA ASP A 6 3.07 39.62 -4.70
C ASP A 6 1.95 38.98 -3.84
N ALA A 7 1.04 39.80 -3.29
CA ALA A 7 0.07 39.37 -2.29
C ALA A 7 -1.16 38.60 -2.84
N VAL A 8 -1.28 38.40 -4.16
CA VAL A 8 -2.45 37.73 -4.77
C VAL A 8 -2.15 36.29 -5.22
N SER A 9 -0.87 35.90 -5.35
CA SER A 9 -0.47 34.55 -5.79
C SER A 9 0.00 33.61 -4.66
N GLU A 10 0.25 34.13 -3.47
CA GLU A 10 0.72 33.35 -2.31
C GLU A 10 -0.34 32.42 -1.67
N PRO A 11 -1.59 32.86 -1.37
CA PRO A 11 -2.55 32.01 -0.67
C PRO A 11 -3.00 30.80 -1.51
N SER A 12 -3.12 30.96 -2.83
CA SER A 12 -3.51 29.89 -3.76
C SER A 12 -2.43 28.81 -3.90
N THR A 13 -1.15 29.22 -3.91
CA THR A 13 0.00 28.31 -3.96
C THR A 13 0.07 27.48 -2.68
N THR A 14 -0.06 28.11 -1.51
CA THR A 14 -0.10 27.40 -0.23
C THR A 14 -1.25 26.40 -0.16
N THR A 15 -2.47 26.79 -0.55
CA THR A 15 -3.62 25.86 -0.58
C THR A 15 -3.42 24.70 -1.55
N THR A 16 -2.77 24.93 -2.69
CA THR A 16 -2.47 23.87 -3.67
C THR A 16 -1.45 22.87 -3.10
N ILE A 17 -0.43 23.36 -2.38
CA ILE A 17 0.57 22.51 -1.73
C ILE A 17 -0.06 21.67 -0.62
N LEU A 18 -0.93 22.26 0.21
CA LEU A 18 -1.67 21.51 1.25
C LEU A 18 -2.59 20.45 0.63
N ALA A 19 -3.39 20.82 -0.38
CA ALA A 19 -4.28 19.89 -1.07
C ALA A 19 -3.52 18.72 -1.74
N ALA A 20 -2.38 19.00 -2.36
CA ALA A 20 -1.53 17.96 -2.95
C ALA A 20 -0.92 17.02 -1.88
N THR A 21 -0.56 17.57 -0.72
CA THR A 21 -0.03 16.79 0.41
C THR A 21 -1.11 15.87 0.98
N ASP A 22 -2.33 16.40 1.18
CA ASP A 22 -3.47 15.64 1.67
C ASP A 22 -3.86 14.52 0.72
N LEU A 23 -3.90 14.81 -0.59
CA LEU A 23 -4.22 13.80 -1.60
C LEU A 23 -3.16 12.69 -1.68
N THR A 24 -1.87 13.06 -1.58
CA THR A 24 -0.76 12.10 -1.60
C THR A 24 -0.78 11.21 -0.35
N SER A 25 -0.97 11.82 0.82
CA SER A 25 -1.10 11.11 2.10
C SER A 25 -2.32 10.19 2.10
N GLY A 26 -3.47 10.70 1.65
CA GLY A 26 -4.71 9.95 1.50
C GLY A 26 -4.57 8.77 0.53
N SER A 27 -3.90 8.97 -0.62
CA SER A 27 -3.64 7.91 -1.60
C SER A 27 -2.75 6.80 -1.04
N ARG A 28 -1.72 7.17 -0.27
CA ARG A 28 -0.85 6.20 0.42
C ARG A 28 -1.64 5.39 1.46
N SER A 29 -2.49 6.07 2.23
CA SER A 29 -3.38 5.42 3.22
C SER A 29 -4.34 4.44 2.53
N LEU A 30 -5.02 4.89 1.46
CA LEU A 30 -5.91 4.06 0.66
C LEU A 30 -5.18 2.84 0.08
N TYR A 31 -3.98 3.02 -0.45
CA TYR A 31 -3.18 1.92 -0.99
C TYR A 31 -2.85 0.88 0.09
N THR A 32 -2.50 1.34 1.30
CA THR A 32 -2.23 0.47 2.46
C THR A 32 -3.47 -0.37 2.82
N ILE A 33 -4.62 0.30 2.92
CA ILE A 33 -5.90 -0.33 3.25
C ILE A 33 -6.30 -1.32 2.15
N LEU A 34 -6.15 -0.96 0.88
CA LEU A 34 -6.45 -1.83 -0.26
C LEU A 34 -5.60 -3.10 -0.23
N ILE A 35 -4.31 -3.00 0.08
CA ILE A 35 -3.44 -4.18 0.25
C ILE A 35 -3.94 -5.05 1.42
N GLY A 36 -4.29 -4.44 2.56
CA GLY A 36 -4.86 -5.16 3.70
C GLY A 36 -6.15 -5.91 3.35
N VAL A 37 -7.09 -5.23 2.68
CA VAL A 37 -8.34 -5.83 2.20
C VAL A 37 -8.05 -6.94 1.20
N PHE A 38 -7.09 -6.76 0.29
CA PHE A 38 -6.71 -7.76 -0.70
C PHE A 38 -6.19 -9.05 -0.05
N VAL A 39 -5.35 -8.94 0.99
CA VAL A 39 -4.88 -10.08 1.80
C VAL A 39 -6.05 -10.81 2.43
N VAL A 40 -7.01 -10.10 3.02
CA VAL A 40 -8.21 -10.70 3.61
C VAL A 40 -9.05 -11.43 2.56
N LEU A 41 -9.25 -10.83 1.38
CA LEU A 41 -9.98 -11.46 0.28
C LEU A 41 -9.31 -12.73 -0.23
N ILE A 42 -7.97 -12.76 -0.32
CA ILE A 42 -7.20 -13.97 -0.67
C ILE A 42 -7.46 -15.08 0.36
N LEU A 43 -7.38 -14.76 1.65
CA LEU A 43 -7.60 -15.73 2.72
C LEU A 43 -9.03 -16.26 2.72
N ILE A 44 -10.02 -15.40 2.51
CA ILE A 44 -11.43 -15.81 2.39
C ILE A 44 -11.63 -16.71 1.17
N GLY A 45 -11.12 -16.31 0.00
CA GLY A 45 -11.26 -17.08 -1.24
C GLY A 45 -10.61 -18.46 -1.13
N GLY A 46 -9.38 -18.52 -0.63
CA GLY A 46 -8.67 -19.77 -0.39
C GLY A 46 -9.32 -20.64 0.68
N GLY A 47 -9.74 -20.03 1.80
CA GLY A 47 -10.45 -20.71 2.88
C GLY A 47 -11.80 -21.27 2.46
N ALA A 48 -12.56 -20.54 1.64
CA ALA A 48 -13.83 -21.01 1.07
C ALA A 48 -13.59 -22.24 0.16
N ARG A 49 -12.58 -22.18 -0.72
CA ARG A 49 -12.22 -23.29 -1.60
C ARG A 49 -11.74 -24.52 -0.82
N ALA A 50 -10.94 -24.29 0.23
CA ALA A 50 -10.50 -25.32 1.16
C ALA A 50 -11.70 -25.98 1.87
N THR A 51 -12.61 -25.17 2.41
CA THR A 51 -13.82 -25.64 3.09
C THR A 51 -14.70 -26.49 2.17
N ALA A 52 -14.91 -26.05 0.92
CA ALA A 52 -15.64 -26.82 -0.08
C ALA A 52 -14.98 -28.19 -0.38
N ALA A 53 -13.64 -28.24 -0.45
CA ALA A 53 -12.92 -29.48 -0.65
C ALA A 53 -12.98 -30.42 0.56
N PHE A 54 -13.03 -29.88 1.79
CA PHE A 54 -13.22 -30.67 3.01
C PHE A 54 -14.57 -31.38 3.01
N PHE A 55 -15.66 -30.66 2.71
CA PHE A 55 -16.99 -31.25 2.62
C PHE A 55 -17.14 -32.23 1.45
N GLY A 56 -16.35 -32.07 0.38
CA GLY A 56 -16.29 -32.99 -0.75
C GLY A 56 -15.41 -34.24 -0.53
N GLY A 57 -14.88 -34.48 0.68
CA GLY A 57 -14.08 -35.66 1.00
C GLY A 57 -12.63 -35.65 0.48
N ARG A 58 -12.20 -34.59 -0.23
CA ARG A 58 -10.87 -34.48 -0.86
C ARG A 58 -9.85 -33.84 0.09
N LYS A 59 -9.48 -34.58 1.15
CA LYS A 59 -8.59 -34.08 2.23
C LYS A 59 -7.25 -33.50 1.73
N GLY A 60 -6.65 -34.11 0.70
CA GLY A 60 -5.38 -33.64 0.13
C GLY A 60 -5.51 -32.32 -0.63
N GLU A 61 -6.60 -32.15 -1.38
CA GLU A 61 -6.87 -30.91 -2.11
C GLU A 61 -7.14 -29.76 -1.14
N THR A 62 -7.77 -30.05 -0.01
CA THR A 62 -8.03 -29.00 0.97
C THR A 62 -6.78 -28.39 1.57
N ILE A 63 -5.85 -29.23 2.00
CA ILE A 63 -4.61 -28.77 2.61
C ILE A 63 -3.83 -27.94 1.59
N LEU A 64 -3.82 -28.36 0.33
CA LEU A 64 -3.18 -27.62 -0.75
C LEU A 64 -3.77 -26.22 -0.92
N TRP A 65 -5.11 -26.08 -1.02
CA TRP A 65 -5.74 -24.77 -1.17
C TRP A 65 -5.55 -23.86 0.05
N ALA A 66 -5.63 -24.42 1.25
CA ALA A 66 -5.41 -23.68 2.48
C ALA A 66 -3.98 -23.13 2.53
N LEU A 67 -2.97 -23.99 2.34
CA LEU A 67 -1.56 -23.57 2.36
C LEU A 67 -1.24 -22.57 1.25
N LEU A 68 -1.72 -22.81 0.03
CA LEU A 68 -1.48 -21.92 -1.10
C LEU A 68 -2.01 -20.52 -0.82
N SER A 69 -3.22 -20.40 -0.26
CA SER A 69 -3.80 -19.09 0.07
C SER A 69 -3.02 -18.34 1.15
N VAL A 70 -2.53 -19.05 2.17
CA VAL A 70 -1.70 -18.48 3.23
C VAL A 70 -0.36 -18.01 2.66
N ILE A 71 0.29 -18.81 1.83
CA ILE A 71 1.56 -18.45 1.19
C ILE A 71 1.40 -17.17 0.36
N VAL A 72 0.36 -17.10 -0.48
CA VAL A 72 0.10 -15.92 -1.31
C VAL A 72 -0.17 -14.69 -0.44
N ALA A 73 -0.99 -14.83 0.62
CA ALA A 73 -1.26 -13.75 1.57
C ALA A 73 0.02 -13.23 2.26
N VAL A 74 0.89 -14.14 2.69
CA VAL A 74 2.17 -13.79 3.34
C VAL A 74 3.12 -13.10 2.37
N ILE A 75 3.22 -13.56 1.12
CA ILE A 75 4.06 -12.93 0.10
C ILE A 75 3.61 -11.49 -0.15
N VAL A 76 2.30 -11.26 -0.31
CA VAL A 76 1.74 -9.92 -0.54
C VAL A 76 1.96 -9.02 0.67
N GLY A 77 1.65 -9.49 1.89
CA GLY A 77 1.83 -8.72 3.12
C GLY A 77 3.29 -8.38 3.40
N SER A 78 4.18 -9.36 3.26
CA SER A 78 5.62 -9.19 3.49
C SER A 78 6.24 -8.29 2.43
N GLY A 79 5.87 -8.46 1.16
CA GLY A 79 6.33 -7.60 0.06
C GLY A 79 5.96 -6.13 0.28
N TYR A 80 4.73 -5.88 0.72
CA TYR A 80 4.30 -4.53 1.08
C TYR A 80 5.05 -3.96 2.28
N ALA A 81 5.26 -4.76 3.33
CA ALA A 81 6.03 -4.34 4.52
C ALA A 81 7.49 -4.00 4.17
N ILE A 82 8.13 -4.80 3.31
CA ILE A 82 9.48 -4.53 2.80
C ILE A 82 9.47 -3.24 1.99
N TYR A 83 8.53 -3.07 1.05
CA TYR A 83 8.41 -1.85 0.24
C TYR A 83 8.32 -0.58 1.10
N VAL A 84 7.45 -0.60 2.12
CA VAL A 84 7.31 0.55 3.04
C VAL A 84 8.58 0.77 3.85
N SER A 85 9.24 -0.30 4.28
CA SER A 85 10.49 -0.22 5.05
C SER A 85 11.62 0.36 4.19
N THR A 86 11.79 -0.12 2.96
CA THR A 86 12.78 0.41 2.02
C THR A 86 12.54 1.89 1.73
N LYS A 87 11.28 2.31 1.52
CA LYS A 87 10.98 3.74 1.33
C LYS A 87 11.35 4.57 2.56
N LYS A 88 10.98 4.13 3.76
CA LYS A 88 11.39 4.81 5.01
C LYS A 88 12.91 4.89 5.15
N THR A 89 13.63 3.82 4.81
CA THR A 89 15.10 3.79 4.85
C THR A 89 15.72 4.76 3.86
N VAL A 90 15.22 4.83 2.61
CA VAL A 90 15.70 5.78 1.60
C VAL A 90 15.42 7.22 2.01
N ASP A 91 14.21 7.48 2.52
CA ASP A 91 13.82 8.82 3.00
C ASP A 91 14.69 9.27 4.19
N GLN A 92 15.08 8.36 5.09
CA GLN A 92 15.93 8.65 6.26
C GLN A 92 17.43 8.75 5.94
N SER A 93 17.90 7.98 4.95
CA SER A 93 19.33 7.94 4.58
C SER A 93 19.74 9.08 3.66
N GLY A 94 18.80 9.88 3.14
CA GLY A 94 19.10 11.06 2.35
C GLY A 94 19.74 10.78 0.99
N ILE A 95 19.75 9.53 0.53
CA ILE A 95 20.18 9.15 -0.83
C ILE A 95 19.09 9.55 -1.81
N THR A 96 18.90 10.86 -1.93
CA THR A 96 18.19 11.48 -3.03
C THR A 96 19.13 11.44 -4.23
N THR A 97 18.57 11.24 -5.41
CA THR A 97 19.20 11.05 -6.72
C THR A 97 20.09 12.21 -7.23
N GLY A 98 20.61 13.06 -6.34
CA GLY A 98 21.53 14.16 -6.65
C GLY A 98 22.94 14.04 -6.07
N GLN A 99 23.28 13.00 -5.29
CA GLN A 99 24.61 12.89 -4.65
C GLN A 99 25.70 12.19 -5.50
N PHE A 100 25.36 11.71 -6.69
CA PHE A 100 26.31 11.15 -7.66
C PHE A 100 26.44 12.02 -8.92
N GLY A 101 26.52 13.34 -8.74
CA GLY A 101 26.75 14.32 -9.80
C GLY A 101 27.67 15.43 -9.32
#